data_AF-E0U6H2-F1
#
_entry.id   AF-E0U6H2-F1
#
_cell.length_a   1.000
_cell.length_b   1.000
_cell.length_c   1.000
_cell.angle_alpha   90.00
_cell.angle_beta   90.00
_cell.angle_gamma   90.00
#
_symmetry.space_group_name_H-M   'P 1'
#
loop_
_entity.id
_entity.type
_entity.pdbx_description
1 polymer ?
#
loop_
_entity_poly.entity_id
_entity_poly.type
_entity_poly.pdbx_seq_one_letter_code
_entity_poly.pdbx_strand_id
1 'polypeptide(L)' 'MKRNNKNSSPQKPMPSNLEFKVNIQEFYQKIIYISHLENKGQITPEEADQQIKFFWKPLKTSNKLHKIYKNKSNG' A
#
# COMPACT_ATOMS: atom_id res chain seq x y z
N MET A 1 -29.74 7.12 -38.07
CA MET A 1 -28.32 7.56 -37.95
C MET A 1 -27.63 6.72 -36.88
N LYS A 2 -26.60 5.95 -37.24
CA LYS A 2 -25.76 5.19 -36.30
C LYS A 2 -24.60 6.10 -35.86
N ARG A 3 -24.43 6.34 -34.56
CA ARG A 3 -23.15 6.83 -34.01
C ARG A 3 -22.56 5.74 -33.13
N ASN A 4 -21.61 5.04 -33.72
CA ASN A 4 -20.71 4.12 -33.04
C ASN A 4 -19.68 4.95 -32.28
N ASN A 5 -19.69 4.92 -30.95
CA ASN A 5 -18.52 5.30 -30.16
C ASN A 5 -17.92 4.03 -29.55
N LYS A 6 -17.16 3.30 -30.38
CA LYS A 6 -16.17 2.35 -29.89
C LYS A 6 -15.03 3.20 -29.35
N ASN A 7 -14.93 3.32 -28.04
CA ASN A 7 -13.69 3.59 -27.28
C ASN A 7 -14.03 3.63 -25.77
N SER A 8 -14.36 2.47 -25.22
CA SER A 8 -14.23 2.25 -23.79
C SER A 8 -13.71 0.83 -23.65
N SER A 9 -12.40 0.68 -23.88
CA SER A 9 -11.70 -0.55 -23.51
C SER A 9 -12.09 -0.85 -22.06
N PRO A 10 -12.69 -2.01 -21.74
CA PRO A 10 -12.85 -2.40 -20.36
C PRO A 10 -11.43 -2.52 -19.83
N GLN A 11 -11.01 -1.61 -18.95
CA GLN A 11 -9.80 -1.81 -18.18
C GLN A 11 -10.05 -3.07 -17.37
N LYS A 12 -9.58 -4.22 -17.89
CA LYS A 12 -9.65 -5.51 -17.21
C LYS A 12 -9.02 -5.30 -15.83
N PRO A 13 -9.75 -5.50 -14.72
CA PRO A 13 -9.14 -5.41 -13.41
C PRO A 13 -8.07 -6.51 -13.37
N MET A 14 -6.79 -6.11 -13.45
CA MET A 14 -5.70 -7.03 -13.19
C MET A 14 -5.82 -7.44 -11.72
N PRO A 15 -6.06 -8.73 -11.42
CA PRO A 15 -6.28 -9.19 -10.05
C PRO A 15 -5.05 -8.92 -9.15
N SER A 16 -3.85 -8.89 -9.73
CA SER A 16 -2.59 -8.57 -9.07
C SER A 16 -2.45 -7.11 -8.58
N ASN A 17 -3.26 -6.17 -9.09
CA ASN A 17 -3.30 -4.80 -8.58
C ASN A 17 -4.22 -4.65 -7.36
N LEU A 18 -5.12 -5.61 -7.11
CA LEU A 18 -6.08 -5.50 -6.01
C LEU A 18 -5.39 -5.70 -4.65
N GLU A 19 -4.55 -6.73 -4.52
CA GLU A 19 -3.80 -7.00 -3.29
C GLU A 19 -2.87 -5.84 -2.92
N PHE A 20 -2.19 -5.23 -3.90
CA PHE A 20 -1.37 -4.05 -3.67
C PHE A 20 -2.19 -2.83 -3.23
N LYS A 21 -3.35 -2.60 -3.86
CA LYS A 21 -4.26 -1.51 -3.46
C LYS A 21 -4.80 -1.72 -2.05
N VAL A 22 -5.19 -2.96 -1.70
CA VAL A 22 -5.65 -3.31 -0.35
C VAL A 22 -4.54 -3.06 0.67
N ASN A 23 -3.30 -3.47 0.38
CA ASN A 23 -2.17 -3.21 1.26
C ASN A 23 -1.89 -1.70 1.49
N ILE A 24 -2.01 -0.87 0.44
CA ILE A 24 -1.91 0.59 0.58
C ILE A 24 -3.06 1.14 1.42
N GLN A 25 -4.28 0.67 1.18
CA GLN A 25 -5.46 1.14 1.88
C GLN A 25 -5.39 0.80 3.38
N GLU A 26 -4.99 -0.42 3.72
CA GLU A 26 -4.77 -0.84 5.11
C GLU A 26 -3.69 0.00 5.78
N PHE A 27 -2.61 0.33 5.06
CA PHE A 27 -1.57 1.21 5.59
C PHE A 27 -2.11 2.60 5.91
N TYR A 28 -2.87 3.21 4.98
CA TYR A 28 -3.50 4.52 5.20
C TYR A 28 -4.41 4.53 6.44
N GLN A 29 -5.23 3.50 6.61
CA GLN A 29 -6.10 3.36 7.78
C GLN A 29 -5.30 3.29 9.09
N LYS A 30 -4.17 2.55 9.10
CA LYS A 30 -3.29 2.47 10.27
C LYS A 30 -2.66 3.82 10.61
N ILE A 31 -2.24 4.61 9.60
CA ILE A 31 -1.71 5.96 9.84
C ILE A 31 -2.78 6.84 10.50
N ILE A 32 -4.00 6.88 9.97
CA ILE A 32 -5.09 7.67 10.57
C ILE A 32 -5.33 7.25 12.01
N TYR A 33 -5.37 5.95 12.28
CA TYR A 33 -5.58 5.42 13.62
C TYR A 33 -4.47 5.87 14.59
N ILE A 34 -3.21 5.74 14.20
CA ILE A 34 -2.05 6.17 15.00
C ILE A 34 -2.12 7.68 15.26
N SER A 35 -2.39 8.50 14.24
CA SER A 35 -2.54 9.96 14.40
C SER A 35 -3.69 10.32 15.34
N HIS A 36 -4.79 9.56 15.34
CA HIS A 36 -5.87 9.76 16.30
C HIS A 36 -5.45 9.42 17.73
N LEU A 37 -4.63 8.38 17.94
CA LEU A 37 -4.11 8.04 19.26
C LEU A 37 -3.16 9.10 19.79
N GLU A 38 -2.24 9.58 18.94
CA GLU A 38 -1.29 10.65 19.27
C GLU A 38 -2.03 11.96 19.63
N ASN A 39 -3.00 12.38 18.79
CA ASN A 39 -3.78 13.60 19.05
C ASN A 39 -4.61 13.54 20.33
N LYS A 40 -4.98 12.32 20.77
CA LYS A 40 -5.66 12.10 22.06
C LYS A 40 -4.69 11.97 23.24
N GLY A 41 -3.38 12.05 23.00
CA GLY A 41 -2.35 11.87 24.01
C GLY A 41 -2.23 10.44 24.55
N GLN A 42 -2.77 9.44 23.83
CA GLN A 42 -2.74 8.04 24.27
C GLN A 42 -1.40 7.36 23.96
N ILE A 43 -0.68 7.88 22.98
CA ILE A 43 0.68 7.50 22.64
C ILE A 43 1.49 8.77 22.41
N THR A 44 2.79 8.67 22.63
CA THR A 44 3.74 9.74 22.33
C THR A 44 3.99 9.86 20.82
N PRO A 45 4.47 11.02 20.34
CA PRO A 45 4.90 11.18 18.95
C PRO A 45 5.98 10.16 18.54
N GLU A 46 6.83 9.76 19.49
CA GLU A 46 7.93 8.82 19.27
C GLU A 46 7.43 7.38 19.11
N GLU A 47 6.43 6.98 19.91
CA GLU A 47 5.72 5.71 19.74
C GLU A 47 4.92 5.67 18.43
N ALA A 48 4.32 6.80 18.03
CA ALA A 48 3.64 6.92 16.75
C ALA A 48 4.62 6.71 15.58
N ASP A 49 5.78 7.38 15.57
CA ASP A 49 6.83 7.21 14.56
C ASP A 49 7.34 5.77 14.48
N GLN A 50 7.58 5.12 15.63
CA GLN A 50 7.98 3.72 15.67
C GLN A 50 6.93 2.78 15.06
N GLN A 51 5.65 2.97 15.38
CA GLN A 51 4.56 2.18 14.82
C GLN A 51 4.41 2.39 13.32
N ILE A 52 4.49 3.63 12.84
CA ILE A 52 4.45 3.96 11.40
C ILE A 52 5.60 3.26 10.65
N LYS A 53 6.83 3.33 11.19
CA LYS A 53 8.00 2.63 10.64
C LYS A 53 7.83 1.12 10.63
N PHE A 54 7.18 0.55 11.64
CA PHE A 54 6.86 -0.87 11.69
C PHE A 54 5.92 -1.28 10.56
N PHE A 55 4.83 -0.52 10.31
CA PHE A 55 3.86 -0.82 9.24
C PHE A 55 4.37 -0.52 7.83
N TRP A 56 5.36 0.37 7.68
CA TRP A 56 6.03 0.66 6.42
C TRP A 56 6.87 -0.52 5.89
N LYS A 57 7.41 -1.37 6.77
CA LYS A 57 8.23 -2.54 6.38
C LYS A 57 7.44 -3.58 5.57
N PRO A 58 6.23 -4.03 5.98
CA PRO A 58 5.38 -4.90 5.18
C PRO A 58 4.97 -4.27 3.84
N LEU A 59 4.62 -2.98 3.81
CA LEU A 59 4.19 -2.30 2.59
C LEU A 59 5.30 -2.24 1.53
N LYS A 60 6.55 -2.03 1.96
CA LYS A 60 7.72 -2.17 1.06
C LYS A 60 7.87 -3.56 0.49
N THR A 61 7.49 -4.57 1.28
CA THR A 61 7.62 -5.99 0.92
C THR A 61 6.47 -6.47 0.03
N SER A 62 5.26 -5.92 0.18
CA SER A 62 4.15 -6.15 -0.76
C SER A 62 4.43 -5.51 -2.12
N ASN A 63 5.15 -4.38 -2.12
CA ASN A 63 5.75 -3.83 -3.33
C ASN A 63 6.96 -4.66 -3.80
N LYS A 64 7.43 -5.69 -3.07
CA LYS A 64 8.61 -6.51 -3.39
C LYS A 64 8.26 -7.89 -3.96
N LEU A 65 7.16 -7.93 -4.72
CA LEU A 65 7.20 -8.56 -6.05
C LEU A 65 8.02 -7.70 -7.05
N HIS A 66 8.38 -6.46 -6.71
CA HIS A 66 9.21 -5.58 -7.53
C HIS A 66 10.72 -5.81 -7.30
N LYS A 67 11.17 -7.05 -7.58
CA LYS A 67 12.55 -7.56 -7.80
C LYS A 67 12.83 -8.79 -6.92
N ILE A 68 13.03 -10.02 -7.43
CA ILE A 68 14.18 -10.47 -8.26
C ILE A 68 15.57 -10.11 -7.65
N TYR A 69 15.65 -9.29 -6.60
CA TYR A 69 16.88 -8.93 -5.86
C TYR A 69 17.20 -9.96 -4.76
N LYS A 70 16.83 -11.22 -5.00
CA LYS A 70 17.44 -12.41 -4.41
C LYS A 70 18.65 -12.90 -5.22
N ASN A 71 18.96 -12.29 -6.38
CA ASN A 71 20.20 -12.51 -7.13
C ASN A 71 21.41 -11.74 -6.56
N LYS A 72 21.58 -11.76 -5.24
CA LYS A 72 22.86 -11.45 -4.58
C LYS A 72 23.07 -12.33 -3.35
N SER A 73 22.59 -13.57 -3.44
CA SER A 73 23.04 -14.71 -2.62
C SER A 73 23.73 -15.78 -3.47
N ASN A 74 24.21 -15.41 -4.67
CA ASN A 74 25.14 -16.20 -5.48
C ASN A 74 26.28 -15.28 -5.90
N GLY A 75 27.49 -15.54 -5.39
CA GLY A 75 28.71 -14.78 -5.59
C GLY A 75 29.47 -14.63 -4.29
#